data_AF-A0A7C9E857-F1
#
_entry.id   AF-A0A7C9E857-F1
#
_cell.length_a   1.000
_cell.length_b   1.000
_cell.length_c   1.000
_cell.angle_alpha   90.00
_cell.angle_beta   90.00
_cell.angle_gamma   90.00
#
_symmetry.space_group_name_H-M   'P 1'
#
loop_
_entity.id
_entity.type
_entity.pdbx_description
1 polymer ?
#
loop_
_entity_poly.entity_id
_entity_poly.type
_entity_poly.pdbx_seq_one_letter_code
_entity_poly.pdbx_strand_id
1 'polypeptide(L)'
;GKVEGLSVYFLEPQNGFFSTGSIYAGLNDGARFGFFCHAALEFLVQMGFRPDIIHCHDWTSAPVAWLYKEHYAQSALSSARVVFTIHNLEFGAIFIGKAMAHADKATTVSGTY
;
A
#
# COMPACT_ATOMS: atom_id res chain seq x y z
N GLY A 1 -10.16 -3.89 14.86
CA GLY A 1 -10.76 -3.04 15.91
C GLY A 1 -11.47 -1.84 15.30
N LYS A 2 -11.82 -0.85 16.13
CA LYS A 2 -12.43 0.41 15.71
C LYS A 2 -11.61 1.58 16.23
N VAL A 3 -11.34 2.58 15.39
CA VAL A 3 -10.73 3.87 15.77
C VAL A 3 -11.60 4.95 15.16
N GLU A 4 -12.15 5.87 15.98
CA GLU A 4 -13.06 6.93 15.51
C GLU A 4 -14.22 6.39 14.65
N GLY A 5 -14.73 5.19 14.98
CA GLY A 5 -15.80 4.52 14.22
C GLY A 5 -15.33 3.77 12.96
N LEU A 6 -14.10 3.99 12.50
CA LEU A 6 -13.50 3.34 11.34
C LEU A 6 -12.98 1.95 11.67
N SER A 7 -13.20 0.99 10.77
CA SER A 7 -12.63 -0.36 10.89
C SER A 7 -11.13 -0.32 10.66
N VAL A 8 -10.36 -0.76 11.65
CA VAL A 8 -8.90 -0.82 11.58
C VAL A 8 -8.45 -2.27 11.74
N TYR A 9 -7.60 -2.71 10.82
CA TYR A 9 -7.05 -4.07 10.79
C TYR A 9 -5.53 -3.99 10.87
N PHE A 10 -4.96 -4.84 11.71
CA PHE A 10 -3.52 -5.10 11.73
C PHE A 10 -3.28 -6.43 11.05
N LEU A 11 -2.32 -6.45 10.13
CA LEU A 11 -1.85 -7.67 9.50
C LEU A 11 -0.50 -8.02 10.13
N GLU A 12 -0.44 -9.16 10.82
CA GLU A 12 0.74 -9.65 11.51
C GLU A 12 1.29 -10.90 10.78
N PRO A 13 2.39 -10.76 10.03
CA PRO A 13 3.00 -11.89 9.34
C PRO A 13 3.73 -12.83 10.32
N GLN A 14 3.29 -14.08 10.41
CA GLN A 14 3.88 -15.09 11.31
C GLN A 14 5.20 -15.70 10.79
N ASN A 15 5.72 -15.22 9.67
CA ASN A 15 6.94 -15.72 9.04
C ASN A 15 8.24 -15.08 9.57
N GLY A 16 8.13 -14.18 10.55
CA GLY A 16 9.28 -13.46 11.13
C GLY A 16 9.87 -12.38 10.23
N PHE A 17 9.26 -12.09 9.07
CA PHE A 17 9.82 -11.17 8.08
C PHE A 17 9.90 -9.71 8.56
N PHE A 18 9.11 -9.37 9.58
CA PHE A 18 9.07 -8.05 10.22
C PHE A 18 9.74 -8.04 11.60
N SER A 19 10.30 -9.16 12.06
CA SER A 19 10.97 -9.30 13.36
C SER A 19 12.41 -8.77 13.34
N THR A 20 12.63 -7.59 12.75
CA THR A 20 13.96 -6.97 12.58
C THR A 20 14.34 -6.02 13.71
N GLY A 21 13.43 -5.73 14.65
CA GLY A 21 13.65 -4.78 15.75
C GLY A 21 13.61 -3.30 15.33
N SER A 22 13.42 -3.00 14.04
CA SER A 22 13.27 -1.63 13.49
C SER A 22 12.23 -1.61 12.38
N ILE A 23 11.43 -0.54 12.32
CA ILE A 23 10.46 -0.29 11.25
C ILE A 23 11.18 -0.09 9.91
N TYR A 24 12.32 0.58 9.91
CA TYR A 24 13.16 0.76 8.72
C TYR A 24 14.49 0.06 8.98
N ALA A 25 14.69 -1.10 8.36
CA ALA A 25 15.89 -1.93 8.52
C ALA A 25 16.84 -1.84 7.32
N GLY A 26 16.53 -1.02 6.32
CA GLY A 26 17.38 -0.77 5.16
C GLY A 26 17.18 -1.79 4.04
N LEU A 27 18.19 -2.64 3.78
CA LEU A 27 18.29 -3.45 2.56
C LEU A 27 17.06 -4.31 2.23
N ASN A 28 16.32 -4.78 3.24
CA ASN A 28 15.16 -5.67 3.06
C ASN A 28 13.81 -4.95 3.09
N ASP A 29 13.78 -3.62 3.30
CA ASP A 29 12.53 -2.89 3.49
C ASP A 29 11.63 -2.95 2.26
N GLY A 30 12.18 -2.88 1.05
CA GLY A 30 11.40 -3.00 -0.18
C GLY A 30 10.65 -4.33 -0.29
N ALA A 31 11.30 -5.44 0.07
CA ALA A 31 10.69 -6.77 0.05
C ALA A 31 9.64 -6.92 1.17
N ARG A 32 9.94 -6.41 2.37
CA ARG A 32 9.00 -6.41 3.51
C ARG A 32 7.74 -5.62 3.18
N PHE A 33 7.88 -4.37 2.77
CA PHE A 33 6.73 -3.53 2.45
C PHE A 33 5.96 -4.03 1.23
N GLY A 34 6.66 -4.60 0.23
CA GLY A 34 6.01 -5.34 -0.86
C GLY A 34 5.16 -6.51 -0.38
N PHE A 35 5.68 -7.33 0.54
CA PHE A 35 4.93 -8.42 1.17
C PHE A 35 3.68 -7.90 1.91
N PHE A 36 3.83 -6.84 2.71
CA PHE A 36 2.71 -6.24 3.43
C PHE A 36 1.61 -5.75 2.47
N CYS A 37 1.99 -5.06 1.40
CA CYS A 37 1.05 -4.57 0.39
C CYS A 37 0.27 -5.70 -0.29
N HIS A 38 0.97 -6.78 -0.64
CA HIS A 38 0.33 -7.96 -1.22
C HIS A 38 -0.63 -8.63 -0.23
N ALA A 39 -0.20 -8.81 1.03
CA ALA A 39 -1.04 -9.36 2.09
C ALA A 39 -2.29 -8.49 2.36
N ALA A 40 -2.18 -7.16 2.25
CA ALA A 40 -3.30 -6.26 2.38
C ALA A 40 -4.32 -6.42 1.24
N LEU A 41 -3.87 -6.54 -0.01
CA LEU A 41 -4.75 -6.79 -1.15
C LEU A 41 -5.44 -8.17 -1.04
N GLU A 42 -4.69 -9.21 -0.68
CA GLU A 42 -5.24 -10.54 -0.40
C GLU A 42 -6.29 -10.51 0.72
N PHE A 43 -6.02 -9.78 1.80
CA PHE A 43 -6.97 -9.63 2.89
C PHE A 43 -8.30 -9.03 2.41
N LEU A 44 -8.26 -7.98 1.57
CA LEU A 44 -9.47 -7.38 1.00
C LEU A 44 -10.26 -8.36 0.12
N VAL A 45 -9.55 -9.17 -0.68
CA VAL A 45 -10.17 -10.23 -1.50
C VAL A 45 -10.84 -11.28 -0.62
N GLN A 46 -10.13 -11.82 0.37
CA GLN A 46 -10.61 -12.91 1.22
C GLN A 46 -11.78 -12.50 2.12
N MET A 47 -11.78 -11.26 2.61
CA MET A 47 -12.91 -10.73 3.38
C MET A 47 -14.12 -10.38 2.51
N GLY A 48 -14.00 -10.47 1.18
CA GLY A 48 -15.06 -10.10 0.23
C GLY A 48 -15.37 -8.60 0.21
N PHE A 49 -14.44 -7.76 0.66
CA PHE A 49 -14.63 -6.32 0.71
C PHE A 49 -14.29 -5.70 -0.65
N ARG A 50 -15.20 -4.85 -1.15
CA ARG A 50 -15.11 -4.25 -2.49
C ARG A 50 -15.03 -2.74 -2.36
N PRO A 51 -13.84 -2.17 -2.12
CA PRO A 51 -13.69 -0.73 -2.03
C PRO A 51 -13.85 -0.07 -3.39
N ASP A 52 -14.40 1.15 -3.41
CA ASP A 52 -14.35 2.01 -4.60
C ASP A 52 -12.98 2.67 -4.74
N ILE A 53 -12.29 2.91 -3.62
CA ILE A 53 -10.99 3.60 -3.58
C ILE A 53 -10.03 2.82 -2.68
N ILE A 54 -8.82 2.60 -3.19
CA ILE A 54 -7.67 2.15 -2.41
C ILE A 54 -6.69 3.32 -2.32
N HIS A 55 -6.53 3.87 -1.13
CA HIS A 55 -5.68 5.04 -0.89
C HIS A 55 -4.38 4.61 -0.22
N CYS A 56 -3.28 4.82 -0.94
CA CYS A 56 -1.93 4.45 -0.54
C CYS A 56 -1.17 5.71 -0.08
N HIS A 57 -0.39 5.56 0.98
CA HIS A 57 0.39 6.62 1.60
C HIS A 57 1.89 6.26 1.58
N ASP A 58 2.65 7.03 0.82
CA ASP A 58 4.11 6.97 0.70
C ASP A 58 4.71 5.65 0.15
N TRP A 59 6.04 5.64 -0.01
CA TRP A 59 6.81 4.56 -0.64
C TRP A 59 6.61 3.18 0.00
N THR A 60 6.27 3.12 1.29
CA THR A 60 6.01 1.86 2.00
C THR A 60 4.71 1.19 1.54
N SER A 61 3.77 1.93 0.95
CA SER A 61 2.53 1.39 0.37
C SER A 61 2.48 1.49 -1.15
N ALA A 62 3.49 2.11 -1.78
CA ALA A 62 3.66 2.20 -3.22
C ALA A 62 3.42 0.86 -3.96
N PRO A 63 3.86 -0.31 -3.44
CA PRO A 63 3.60 -1.59 -4.09
C PRO A 63 2.14 -1.91 -4.40
N VAL A 64 1.20 -1.41 -3.59
CA VAL A 64 -0.23 -1.60 -3.85
C VAL A 64 -0.60 -1.12 -5.26
N ALA A 65 -0.02 -0.02 -5.74
CA ALA A 65 -0.42 0.58 -7.01
C ALA A 65 -0.15 -0.33 -8.22
N TRP A 66 1.05 -0.91 -8.33
CA TRP A 66 1.35 -1.81 -9.44
C TRP A 66 0.83 -3.22 -9.19
N LEU A 67 0.91 -3.74 -7.95
CA LEU A 67 0.37 -5.06 -7.64
C LEU A 67 -1.14 -5.12 -7.94
N TYR A 68 -1.89 -4.06 -7.60
CA TYR A 68 -3.30 -3.96 -7.94
C TYR A 68 -3.54 -4.09 -9.44
N LYS A 69 -2.83 -3.31 -10.27
CA LYS A 69 -2.99 -3.34 -11.73
C LYS A 69 -2.55 -4.67 -12.34
N GLU A 70 -1.47 -5.25 -11.84
CA GLU A 70 -0.85 -6.49 -12.35
C GLU A 70 -1.64 -7.74 -11.97
N HIS A 71 -2.25 -7.79 -10.77
CA HIS A 71 -2.81 -9.03 -10.20
C HIS A 71 -4.27 -8.94 -9.77
N TYR A 72 -4.80 -7.75 -9.43
CA TYR A 72 -6.11 -7.62 -8.78
C TYR A 72 -7.15 -6.85 -9.59
N ALA A 73 -6.77 -6.20 -10.70
CA ALA A 73 -7.69 -5.42 -11.52
C ALA A 73 -8.83 -6.26 -12.14
N GLN A 74 -8.67 -7.58 -12.21
CA GLN A 74 -9.70 -8.53 -12.67
C GLN A 74 -10.29 -9.39 -11.54
N SER A 75 -9.97 -9.07 -10.29
CA SER A 75 -10.45 -9.79 -9.11
C SER A 75 -11.75 -9.19 -8.56
N ALA A 76 -12.14 -9.60 -7.35
CA ALA A 76 -13.22 -8.98 -6.57
C ALA A 76 -13.00 -7.47 -6.32
N LEU A 77 -11.77 -6.98 -6.48
CA LEU A 77 -11.41 -5.56 -6.34
C LEU A 77 -11.51 -4.76 -7.64
N SER A 78 -11.98 -5.35 -8.74
CA SER A 78 -11.93 -4.78 -10.10
C SER A 78 -12.57 -3.39 -10.28
N SER A 79 -13.48 -2.98 -9.38
CA SER A 79 -14.10 -1.66 -9.40
C SER A 79 -13.26 -0.56 -8.76
N ALA A 80 -12.22 -0.92 -8.00
CA ALA A 80 -11.45 0.03 -7.21
C ALA A 80 -10.57 0.95 -8.08
N ARG A 81 -10.40 2.19 -7.62
CA ARG A 81 -9.41 3.14 -8.14
C ARG A 81 -8.30 3.35 -7.13
N VAL A 82 -7.06 3.41 -7.60
CA VAL A 82 -5.90 3.61 -6.73
C VAL A 82 -5.56 5.09 -6.64
N VAL A 83 -5.55 5.63 -5.42
CA VAL A 83 -5.04 6.97 -5.10
C VAL A 83 -3.73 6.82 -4.35
N PHE A 84 -2.72 7.61 -4.72
CA PHE A 84 -1.41 7.61 -4.07
C PHE A 84 -1.06 8.99 -3.53
N THR A 85 -0.68 9.08 -2.25
CA THR A 85 -0.23 10.32 -1.60
C THR A 85 1.25 10.25 -1.23
N ILE A 86 2.00 11.25 -1.66
CA ILE A 86 3.41 11.45 -1.27
C ILE A 86 3.43 12.29 0.02
N HIS A 87 4.15 11.82 1.03
CA HIS A 87 4.37 12.59 2.29
C HIS A 87 5.80 13.10 2.37
N ASN A 88 6.77 12.28 1.95
CA ASN A 88 8.17 12.69 1.89
C ASN A 88 8.88 12.17 0.62
N LEU A 89 9.46 13.07 -0.19
CA LEU A 89 10.27 12.70 -1.37
C LEU A 89 11.72 12.31 -1.04
N GLU A 90 12.16 12.49 0.20
CA GLU A 90 13.52 12.15 0.63
C GLU A 90 13.82 10.64 0.54
N PHE A 91 12.78 9.80 0.61
CA PHE A 91 12.93 8.34 0.63
C PHE A 91 12.10 7.66 -0.46
N GLY A 92 12.63 6.55 -0.98
CA GLY A 92 11.84 5.66 -1.82
C GLY A 92 11.45 6.23 -3.19
N ALA A 93 12.17 7.21 -3.72
CA ALA A 93 11.87 7.87 -4.99
C ALA A 93 11.58 6.91 -6.16
N ILE A 94 12.32 5.79 -6.25
CA ILE A 94 12.08 4.75 -7.27
C ILE A 94 10.69 4.11 -7.10
N PHE A 95 10.31 3.76 -5.86
CA PHE A 95 9.00 3.19 -5.56
C PHE A 95 7.87 4.20 -5.76
N ILE A 96 8.09 5.45 -5.34
CA ILE A 96 7.15 6.57 -5.57
C ILE A 96 6.91 6.76 -7.06
N GLY A 97 7.97 6.86 -7.86
CA GLY A 97 7.87 7.01 -9.31
C GLY A 97 7.11 5.86 -9.95
N LYS A 98 7.37 4.60 -9.53
CA LYS A 98 6.61 3.45 -10.00
C LYS A 98 5.14 3.54 -9.60
N ALA A 99 4.81 3.90 -8.36
CA ALA A 99 3.41 4.03 -7.93
C ALA A 99 2.67 5.13 -8.68
N MET A 100 3.30 6.28 -8.91
CA MET A 100 2.72 7.38 -9.69
C MET A 100 2.36 6.95 -11.12
N ALA A 101 3.16 6.08 -11.73
CA ALA A 101 2.87 5.55 -13.06
C ALA A 101 1.67 4.57 -13.10
N HIS A 102 1.25 4.02 -11.95
CA HIS A 102 0.18 3.01 -11.87
C HIS A 102 -1.09 3.50 -11.16
N ALA A 103 -1.00 4.58 -10.37
CA ALA A 103 -2.13 5.15 -9.67
C ALA A 103 -3.11 5.85 -10.62
N ASP A 104 -4.41 5.76 -10.34
CA ASP A 104 -5.44 6.50 -11.05
C ASP A 104 -5.42 8.00 -10.68
N LYS A 105 -4.94 8.33 -9.47
CA LYS A 105 -4.71 9.71 -9.02
C LYS A 105 -3.50 9.78 -8.09
N ALA A 106 -2.63 10.77 -8.32
CA ALA A 106 -1.56 11.13 -7.39
C ALA A 106 -1.89 12.45 -6.68
N THR A 107 -1.45 12.56 -5.42
CA THR A 107 -1.55 13.77 -4.60
C THR A 107 -0.36 13.86 -3.65
N THR A 108 -0.23 14.98 -2.95
CA THR A 108 0.76 15.25 -1.90
C THR A 108 0.08 15.98 -0.74
N VAL A 109 0.77 16.14 0.38
CA VAL A 109 0.27 16.79 1.59
C VAL A 109 0.14 18.31 1.48
N SER A 110 0.77 18.94 0.49
CA SER A 110 0.66 20.38 0.23
C SER A 110 0.72 20.70 -1.27
N GLY A 111 -0.07 21.68 -1.71
CA GLY A 111 -0.02 22.18 -3.09
C GLY A 111 1.29 22.90 -3.46
N THR A 112 2.14 23.19 -2.48
CA THR A 112 3.46 23.81 -2.65
C THR A 112 4.61 22.83 -2.41
N TYR A 113 4.30 21.55 -2.23
CA TYR A 113 5.29 20.50 -2.00
C TYR A 113 6.06 20.17 -3.27
#